data_AF-A0A5J4NW12-F1
#
_entry.id   AF-A0A5J4NW12-F1
#
_cell.length_a   1.000
_cell.length_b   1.000
_cell.length_c   1.000
_cell.angle_alpha   90.00
_cell.angle_beta   90.00
_cell.angle_gamma   90.00
#
_symmetry.space_group_name_H-M   'P 1'
#
loop_
_entity.id
_entity.type
_entity.pdbx_description
1 polymer ?
#
loop_
_entity_poly.entity_id
_entity_poly.type
_entity_poly.pdbx_seq_one_letter_code
_entity_poly.pdbx_strand_id
1 'polypeptide(L)'
;PDKQKLVKNKRTSKNTTTINGISTADMTKEEIEAFVILLREELDKERQERNLIALEKDKIMTFWELSKKQLEDSRALLVKKERELEDMDERHQLEMKVYRQKLKHLMFEQNSREAEAKKESMQGLSNARDEARAEIRAIRSENYALKARLRQQQVQSEEAVKMLKRQHELDLSNVRRDFSRQTEEIETRAAKQMAMVREQVDTQRRVEVHMTEEHKNKHIQSLEANHERAFANMKAYYNDVTLGNISVIKTLRIMEKLMQPLLQENIDELRSQLGRAQNLLDSSQAELNQKSTSLFKLEKENSHLRHVAKLYDNEKVAHQLTKQNAKKNLLAMEKTEMNLDIMTERFNGVDNMRKSLVDQFEKLLLDVQQRMGLRALLVERKLRHLAGTLETREAQIMQLVAALGSDPTAVEQARQHLENLLQTKNGIIEELQYEVMRMGKAYSELWSTCQRKLVEEMNSPMNLGIIPVKVNVNRTSPFNSSTAIGQEITQQAASSGDPENQILGEPETSNLSMGGGPTGLASVAPF
;
A
#
# COMPACT_ATOMS: atom_id res chain seq x y z
N PRO A 1 -92.64 3.15 85.48
CA PRO A 1 -92.60 4.48 86.13
C PRO A 1 -93.24 5.51 85.19
N ASP A 2 -94.45 6.04 85.38
CA ASP A 2 -95.15 6.45 86.60
C ASP A 2 -96.64 6.09 86.57
N LYS A 3 -97.19 5.91 87.77
CA LYS A 3 -98.62 5.70 88.04
C LYS A 3 -99.34 7.05 88.09
N GLN A 4 -100.51 7.16 87.46
CA GLN A 4 -101.59 8.03 87.96
C GLN A 4 -102.90 7.25 88.05
N LYS A 5 -103.35 7.10 89.30
CA LYS A 5 -104.71 6.72 89.73
C LYS A 5 -105.58 7.97 89.71
N LEU A 6 -106.83 7.89 89.24
CA LEU A 6 -108.02 8.64 89.70
C LEU A 6 -109.21 8.16 88.84
N VAL A 7 -110.46 8.04 89.25
CA VAL A 7 -111.16 7.95 90.54
C VAL A 7 -112.55 7.40 90.19
N LYS A 8 -113.15 6.64 91.11
CA LYS A 8 -114.53 6.16 91.02
C LYS A 8 -115.51 7.34 90.91
N ASN A 9 -116.51 7.25 90.04
CA ASN A 9 -117.83 7.78 90.36
C ASN A 9 -118.92 6.79 89.93
N LYS A 10 -119.56 6.23 90.95
CA LYS A 10 -120.72 5.36 90.89
C LYS A 10 -121.95 6.27 90.88
N ARG A 11 -122.60 6.45 89.73
CA ARG A 11 -124.00 6.91 89.66
C ARG A 11 -124.85 5.72 89.25
N THR A 12 -125.53 5.15 90.24
CA THR A 12 -126.68 4.28 90.06
C THR A 12 -127.82 5.11 89.49
N SER A 13 -128.00 5.03 88.17
CA SER A 13 -129.27 5.33 87.51
C SER A 13 -129.76 4.01 86.95
N LYS A 14 -130.97 3.60 87.33
CA LYS A 14 -131.72 2.59 86.58
C LYS A 14 -131.97 3.20 85.20
N ASN A 15 -131.03 3.02 84.29
CA ASN A 15 -131.24 3.36 82.89
C ASN A 15 -132.16 2.29 82.33
N THR A 16 -133.41 2.67 82.13
CA THR A 16 -134.29 2.07 81.14
C THR A 16 -133.46 1.81 79.89
N THR A 17 -133.29 0.55 79.49
CA THR A 17 -132.56 0.20 78.27
C THR A 17 -133.36 0.75 77.10
N THR A 18 -132.99 1.92 76.61
CA THR A 18 -133.55 2.49 75.38
C THR A 18 -132.77 1.91 74.21
N ILE A 19 -133.43 1.08 73.41
CA ILE A 19 -132.88 0.55 72.16
C ILE A 19 -133.52 1.37 71.03
N ASN A 20 -132.70 2.09 70.24
CA ASN A 20 -133.14 3.03 69.20
C ASN A 20 -134.23 4.04 69.66
N GLY A 21 -134.11 4.55 70.88
CA GLY A 21 -134.99 5.61 71.41
C GLY A 21 -136.35 5.15 71.94
N ILE A 22 -136.63 3.83 72.00
CA ILE A 22 -137.86 3.25 72.55
C ILE A 22 -137.54 2.52 73.86
N SER A 23 -138.40 2.69 74.87
CA SER A 23 -138.32 2.01 76.17
C SER A 23 -138.77 0.55 76.04
N THR A 24 -137.93 -0.41 76.48
CA THR A 24 -138.20 -1.86 76.37
C THR A 24 -139.45 -2.36 77.12
N ALA A 25 -140.18 -1.49 77.82
CA ALA A 25 -141.42 -1.81 78.52
C ALA A 25 -142.68 -1.75 77.63
N ASP A 26 -142.62 -1.05 76.49
CA ASP A 26 -143.79 -0.82 75.60
C ASP A 26 -143.71 -1.59 74.27
N MET A 27 -142.72 -2.48 74.12
CA MET A 27 -142.52 -3.28 72.91
C MET A 27 -143.16 -4.66 73.07
N THR A 28 -143.86 -5.14 72.03
CA THR A 28 -144.41 -6.49 72.01
C THR A 28 -143.29 -7.53 71.89
N LYS A 29 -143.51 -8.78 72.35
CA LYS A 29 -142.50 -9.85 72.35
C LYS A 29 -141.88 -10.07 70.96
N GLU A 30 -142.69 -9.98 69.91
CA GLU A 30 -142.29 -10.16 68.51
C GLU A 30 -141.39 -9.01 68.02
N GLU A 31 -141.66 -7.77 68.43
CA GLU A 31 -140.81 -6.62 68.10
C GLU A 31 -139.45 -6.72 68.79
N ILE A 32 -139.42 -7.12 70.07
CA ILE A 32 -138.15 -7.35 70.79
C ILE A 32 -137.36 -8.49 70.13
N GLU A 33 -138.00 -9.57 69.70
CA GLU A 33 -137.34 -10.69 68.99
C GLU A 33 -136.77 -10.25 67.63
N ALA A 34 -137.51 -9.44 66.85
CA ALA A 34 -137.02 -8.86 65.60
C ALA A 34 -135.82 -7.92 65.82
N PHE A 35 -135.83 -7.10 66.88
CA PHE A 35 -134.70 -6.26 67.25
C PHE A 35 -133.48 -7.07 67.71
N VAL A 36 -133.69 -8.19 68.41
CA VAL A 36 -132.59 -9.11 68.77
C VAL A 36 -131.97 -9.74 67.53
N ILE A 37 -132.76 -10.07 66.51
CA ILE A 37 -132.25 -10.57 65.23
C ILE A 37 -131.43 -9.49 64.52
N LEU A 38 -131.95 -8.27 64.40
CA LEU A 38 -131.22 -7.15 63.78
C LEU A 38 -129.91 -6.84 64.50
N LEU A 39 -129.91 -6.79 65.84
CA LEU A 39 -128.69 -6.59 66.63
C LEU A 39 -127.69 -7.73 66.48
N ARG A 40 -128.16 -8.97 66.27
CA ARG A 40 -127.28 -10.11 65.97
C ARG A 40 -126.67 -10.00 64.58
N GLU A 41 -127.47 -9.63 63.58
CA GLU A 41 -126.98 -9.39 62.22
C GLU A 41 -125.99 -8.23 62.17
N GLU A 42 -126.24 -7.15 62.91
CA GLU A 42 -125.36 -6.00 63.02
C GLU A 42 -124.07 -6.36 63.77
N LEU A 43 -124.16 -7.15 64.85
CA LEU A 43 -123.00 -7.71 65.54
C LEU A 43 -122.18 -8.64 64.64
N ASP A 44 -122.81 -9.47 63.81
CA ASP A 44 -122.13 -10.38 62.90
C ASP A 44 -121.50 -9.64 61.71
N LYS A 45 -122.14 -8.57 61.21
CA LYS A 45 -121.52 -7.63 60.25
C LYS A 45 -120.31 -6.94 60.85
N GLU A 46 -120.41 -6.37 62.04
CA GLU A 46 -119.27 -5.75 62.74
C GLU A 46 -118.14 -6.76 63.01
N ARG A 47 -118.46 -8.04 63.25
CA ARG A 47 -117.46 -9.12 63.39
C ARG A 47 -116.77 -9.41 62.06
N GLN A 48 -117.52 -9.50 60.96
CA GLN A 48 -116.96 -9.71 59.62
C GLN A 48 -116.07 -8.53 59.19
N GLU A 49 -116.52 -7.31 59.43
CA GLU A 49 -115.74 -6.09 59.15
C GLU A 49 -114.47 -6.04 60.00
N ARG A 50 -114.54 -6.35 61.30
CA ARG A 50 -113.33 -6.46 62.14
C ARG A 50 -112.37 -7.53 61.64
N ASN A 51 -112.87 -8.68 61.20
CA ASN A 51 -112.03 -9.74 60.63
C ASN A 51 -111.38 -9.31 59.32
N LEU A 52 -112.13 -8.63 58.44
CA LEU A 52 -111.60 -8.10 57.18
C LEU A 52 -110.50 -7.07 57.45
N ILE A 53 -110.77 -6.11 58.34
CA ILE A 53 -109.80 -5.08 58.74
C ILE A 53 -108.57 -5.72 59.40
N ALA A 54 -108.73 -6.78 60.20
CA ALA A 54 -107.60 -7.51 60.79
C ALA A 54 -106.75 -8.20 59.71
N LEU A 55 -107.37 -8.87 58.73
CA LEU A 55 -106.68 -9.49 57.60
C LEU A 55 -105.96 -8.46 56.72
N GLU A 56 -106.58 -7.32 56.46
CA GLU A 56 -105.97 -6.22 55.71
C GLU A 56 -104.79 -5.61 56.48
N LYS A 57 -104.93 -5.40 57.79
CA LYS A 57 -103.84 -4.96 58.65
C LYS A 57 -102.68 -5.95 58.63
N ASP A 58 -102.93 -7.24 58.74
CA ASP A 58 -101.89 -8.27 58.73
C ASP A 58 -101.21 -8.35 57.35
N LYS A 59 -101.97 -8.23 56.25
CA LYS A 59 -101.40 -8.11 54.89
C LYS A 59 -100.52 -6.88 54.76
N ILE A 60 -100.98 -5.71 55.21
CA ILE A 60 -100.19 -4.48 55.19
C ILE A 60 -98.93 -4.63 56.05
N MET A 61 -99.04 -5.27 57.22
CA MET A 61 -97.91 -5.51 58.10
C MET A 61 -96.87 -6.43 57.45
N THR A 62 -97.29 -7.55 56.85
CA THR A 62 -96.38 -8.47 56.15
C THR A 62 -95.73 -7.83 54.93
N PHE A 63 -96.47 -7.04 54.14
CA PHE A 63 -95.89 -6.25 53.05
C PHE A 63 -94.88 -5.23 53.57
N TRP A 64 -95.20 -4.53 54.64
CA TRP A 64 -94.29 -3.56 55.25
C TRP A 64 -93.02 -4.23 55.76
N GLU A 65 -93.12 -5.37 56.46
CA GLU A 65 -91.97 -6.14 56.95
C GLU A 65 -91.12 -6.66 55.79
N LEU A 66 -91.74 -7.20 54.73
CA LEU A 66 -91.03 -7.70 53.56
C LEU A 66 -90.32 -6.57 52.81
N SER A 67 -91.01 -5.46 52.54
CA SER A 67 -90.40 -4.30 51.87
C SER A 67 -89.31 -3.66 52.72
N LYS A 68 -89.48 -3.62 54.05
CA LYS A 68 -88.44 -3.17 54.98
C LYS A 68 -87.21 -4.09 54.91
N LYS A 69 -87.41 -5.40 54.94
CA LYS A 69 -86.32 -6.37 54.80
C LYS A 69 -85.62 -6.27 53.45
N GLN A 70 -86.36 -6.16 52.35
CA GLN A 70 -85.79 -5.96 51.01
C GLN A 70 -84.98 -4.66 50.90
N LEU A 71 -85.45 -3.60 51.55
CA LEU A 71 -84.71 -2.33 51.63
C LEU A 71 -83.42 -2.49 52.45
N GLU A 72 -83.48 -3.17 53.58
CA GLU A 72 -82.31 -3.48 54.42
C GLU A 72 -81.29 -4.35 53.68
N ASP A 73 -81.74 -5.40 52.99
CA ASP A 73 -80.91 -6.28 52.17
C ASP A 73 -80.25 -5.52 50.99
N SER A 74 -81.01 -4.65 50.32
CA SER A 74 -80.50 -3.83 49.21
C SER A 74 -79.47 -2.80 49.71
N ARG A 75 -79.71 -2.18 50.88
CA ARG A 75 -78.76 -1.28 51.53
C ARG A 75 -77.48 -2.01 51.92
N ALA A 76 -77.59 -3.21 52.50
CA ALA A 76 -76.44 -4.03 52.85
C ALA A 76 -75.62 -4.43 51.59
N LEU A 77 -76.29 -4.77 50.49
CA LEU A 77 -75.64 -5.06 49.22
C LEU A 77 -74.91 -3.83 48.65
N LEU A 78 -75.54 -2.65 48.71
CA LEU A 78 -74.94 -1.38 48.29
C LEU A 78 -73.64 -1.10 49.05
N VAL A 79 -73.68 -1.17 50.38
CA VAL A 79 -72.49 -0.96 51.23
C VAL A 79 -71.40 -1.99 50.90
N LYS A 80 -71.76 -3.25 50.68
CA LYS A 80 -70.81 -4.27 50.25
C LYS A 80 -70.17 -3.93 48.91
N LYS A 81 -70.95 -3.45 47.94
CA LYS A 81 -70.45 -3.06 46.62
C LYS A 81 -69.59 -1.81 46.65
N GLU A 82 -69.95 -0.82 47.47
CA GLU A 82 -69.11 0.35 47.74
C GLU A 82 -67.77 -0.07 48.34
N ARG A 83 -67.78 -1.01 49.30
CA ARG A 83 -66.53 -1.55 49.87
C ARG A 83 -65.70 -2.33 48.86
N GLU A 84 -66.33 -3.14 48.00
CA GLU A 84 -65.65 -3.84 46.91
C GLU A 84 -65.01 -2.85 45.92
N LEU A 85 -65.67 -1.73 45.62
CA LEU A 85 -65.12 -0.67 44.78
C LEU A 85 -63.92 0.01 45.45
N GLU A 86 -64.02 0.36 46.73
CA GLU A 86 -62.90 0.91 47.52
C GLU A 86 -61.69 -0.03 47.51
N ASP A 87 -61.89 -1.32 47.78
CA ASP A 87 -60.81 -2.32 47.78
C ASP A 87 -60.15 -2.44 46.40
N MET A 88 -60.93 -2.33 45.31
CA MET A 88 -60.39 -2.35 43.95
C MET A 88 -59.61 -1.09 43.60
N ASP A 89 -60.08 0.08 44.04
CA ASP A 89 -59.37 1.35 43.88
C ASP A 89 -58.05 1.36 44.67
N GLU A 90 -58.05 0.86 45.91
CA GLU A 90 -56.84 0.71 46.73
C GLU A 90 -55.81 -0.21 46.05
N ARG A 91 -56.25 -1.34 45.48
CA ARG A 91 -55.39 -2.25 44.71
C ARG A 91 -54.81 -1.57 43.47
N HIS A 92 -55.66 -0.89 42.70
CA HIS A 92 -55.21 -0.18 41.50
C HIS A 92 -54.18 0.92 41.85
N GLN A 93 -54.38 1.65 42.94
CA GLN A 93 -53.41 2.64 43.42
C GLN A 93 -52.07 2.01 43.82
N LEU A 94 -52.09 0.85 44.48
CA LEU A 94 -50.90 0.07 44.82
C LEU A 94 -50.16 -0.40 43.57
N GLU A 95 -50.88 -0.99 42.61
CA GLU A 95 -50.30 -1.40 41.31
C GLU A 95 -49.66 -0.22 40.58
N MET A 96 -50.35 0.92 40.53
CA MET A 96 -49.80 2.15 39.93
C MET A 96 -48.55 2.67 40.64
N LYS A 97 -48.42 2.47 41.96
CA LYS A 97 -47.17 2.78 42.70
C LYS A 97 -46.06 1.79 42.33
N VAL A 98 -46.36 0.50 42.25
CA VAL A 98 -45.39 -0.54 41.84
C VAL A 98 -44.90 -0.32 40.42
N TYR A 99 -45.80 -0.05 39.47
CA TYR A 99 -45.43 0.23 38.08
C TYR A 99 -44.58 1.50 37.96
N ARG A 100 -44.92 2.57 38.70
CA ARG A 100 -44.07 3.76 38.77
C ARG A 100 -42.67 3.46 39.31
N GLN A 101 -42.56 2.62 40.33
CA GLN A 101 -41.25 2.23 40.87
C GLN A 101 -40.47 1.36 39.89
N LYS A 102 -41.12 0.40 39.22
CA LYS A 102 -40.49 -0.42 38.16
C LYS A 102 -39.96 0.45 37.02
N LEU A 103 -40.74 1.43 36.58
CA LEU A 103 -40.32 2.36 35.52
C LEU A 103 -39.10 3.19 35.96
N LYS A 104 -39.11 3.72 37.19
CA LYS A 104 -37.95 4.44 37.75
C LYS A 104 -36.70 3.57 37.81
N HIS A 105 -36.84 2.33 38.25
CA HIS A 105 -35.71 1.39 38.31
C HIS A 105 -35.17 1.08 36.93
N LEU A 106 -36.05 0.79 35.96
CA LEU A 106 -35.65 0.50 34.58
C LEU A 106 -34.95 1.71 33.94
N MET A 107 -35.45 2.93 34.14
CA MET A 107 -34.78 4.13 33.65
C MET A 107 -33.42 4.35 34.30
N PHE A 108 -33.29 4.14 35.61
CA PHE A 108 -32.02 4.26 36.30
C PHE A 108 -31.01 3.23 35.79
N GLU A 109 -31.45 1.98 35.62
CA GLU A 109 -30.63 0.90 35.09
C GLU A 109 -30.18 1.18 33.65
N GLN A 110 -31.10 1.62 32.78
CA GLN A 110 -30.77 2.00 31.41
C GLN A 110 -29.78 3.17 31.37
N ASN A 111 -30.00 4.23 32.15
CA ASN A 111 -29.07 5.35 32.24
C ASN A 111 -27.70 4.92 32.79
N SER A 112 -27.67 4.02 33.78
CA SER A 112 -26.41 3.50 34.34
C SER A 112 -25.64 2.70 33.29
N ARG A 113 -26.31 1.78 32.58
CA ARG A 113 -25.71 1.00 31.49
C ARG A 113 -25.22 1.91 30.35
N GLU A 114 -25.98 2.94 30.00
CA GLU A 114 -25.57 3.92 28.99
C GLU A 114 -24.34 4.73 29.45
N ALA A 115 -24.29 5.15 30.71
CA ALA A 115 -23.15 5.86 31.27
C ALA A 115 -21.89 4.97 31.33
N GLU A 116 -22.04 3.69 31.71
CA GLU A 116 -20.97 2.69 31.69
C GLU A 116 -20.46 2.45 30.27
N ALA A 117 -21.34 2.20 29.30
CA ALA A 117 -20.96 2.01 27.90
C ALA A 117 -20.24 3.23 27.31
N LYS A 118 -20.69 4.46 27.64
CA LYS A 118 -20.00 5.70 27.24
C LYS A 118 -18.61 5.80 27.88
N LYS A 119 -18.48 5.45 29.16
CA LYS A 119 -17.19 5.44 29.87
C LYS A 119 -16.23 4.42 29.26
N GLU A 120 -16.69 3.20 29.01
CA GLU A 120 -15.90 2.15 28.37
C GLU A 120 -15.45 2.55 26.96
N SER A 121 -16.36 3.13 26.17
CA SER A 121 -16.03 3.63 24.83
C SER A 121 -14.96 4.74 24.88
N MET A 122 -15.12 5.71 25.80
CA MET A 122 -14.14 6.78 25.98
C MET A 122 -12.78 6.25 26.45
N GLN A 123 -12.78 5.29 27.36
CA GLN A 123 -11.56 4.66 27.85
C GLN A 123 -10.88 3.82 26.76
N GLY A 124 -11.65 3.09 25.94
CA GLY A 124 -11.14 2.37 24.77
C GLY A 124 -10.48 3.30 23.76
N LEU A 125 -11.10 4.45 23.46
CA LEU A 125 -10.52 5.49 22.59
C LEU A 125 -9.24 6.09 23.19
N SER A 126 -9.20 6.33 24.51
CA SER A 126 -8.00 6.83 25.19
C SER A 126 -6.85 5.81 25.11
N ASN A 127 -7.14 4.54 25.38
CA ASN A 127 -6.15 3.47 25.32
C ASN A 127 -5.58 3.32 23.90
N ALA A 128 -6.44 3.27 22.88
CA ALA A 128 -6.01 3.20 21.49
C ALA A 128 -5.14 4.41 21.08
N ARG A 129 -5.49 5.60 21.57
CA ARG A 129 -4.68 6.81 21.35
C ARG A 129 -3.30 6.72 22.01
N ASP A 130 -3.23 6.19 23.22
CA ASP A 130 -1.97 6.07 23.97
C ASP A 130 -1.08 4.94 23.43
N GLU A 131 -1.67 3.85 22.94
CA GLU A 131 -0.99 2.78 22.19
C GLU A 131 -0.39 3.32 20.89
N ALA A 132 -1.18 4.04 20.07
CA ALA A 132 -0.68 4.66 18.85
C ALA A 132 0.47 5.65 19.14
N ARG A 133 0.37 6.43 20.23
CA ARG A 133 1.47 7.30 20.67
C ARG A 133 2.71 6.52 21.10
N ALA A 134 2.55 5.38 21.77
CA ALA A 134 3.65 4.52 22.16
C ALA A 134 4.34 3.91 20.94
N GLU A 135 3.57 3.44 19.97
CA GLU A 135 4.08 2.90 18.70
C GLU A 135 4.87 3.97 17.92
N ILE A 136 4.32 5.19 17.78
CA ILE A 136 5.04 6.30 17.14
C ILE A 136 6.37 6.61 17.86
N ARG A 137 6.41 6.56 19.20
CA ARG A 137 7.65 6.74 19.97
C ARG A 137 8.64 5.61 19.69
N ALA A 138 8.17 4.36 19.66
CA ALA A 138 9.01 3.20 19.36
C ALA A 138 9.62 3.30 17.96
N ILE A 139 8.81 3.56 16.92
CA ILE A 139 9.27 3.74 15.54
C ILE A 139 10.29 4.88 15.44
N ARG A 140 10.05 6.01 16.12
CA ARG A 140 11.02 7.12 16.15
C ARG A 140 12.33 6.70 16.79
N SER A 141 12.29 6.00 17.92
CA SER A 141 13.49 5.51 18.60
C SER A 141 14.29 4.54 17.75
N GLU A 142 13.61 3.62 17.05
CA GLU A 142 14.22 2.67 16.14
C GLU A 142 14.83 3.39 14.92
N ASN A 143 14.13 4.38 14.37
CA ASN A 143 14.66 5.20 13.27
C ASN A 143 15.94 5.94 13.68
N TYR A 144 15.99 6.49 14.90
CA TYR A 144 17.20 7.11 15.45
C TYR A 144 18.32 6.10 15.64
N ALA A 145 18.03 4.92 16.18
CA ALA A 145 19.00 3.84 16.36
C ALA A 145 19.56 3.34 15.02
N LEU A 146 18.70 3.13 14.01
CA LEU A 146 19.09 2.73 12.67
C LEU A 146 19.96 3.80 11.98
N LYS A 147 19.59 5.09 12.11
CA LYS A 147 20.42 6.19 11.61
C LYS A 147 21.78 6.25 12.29
N ALA A 148 21.84 6.02 13.60
CA ALA A 148 23.11 5.97 14.34
C ALA A 148 23.98 4.80 13.86
N ARG A 149 23.39 3.61 13.70
CA ARG A 149 24.08 2.42 13.18
C ARG A 149 24.58 2.62 11.74
N LEU A 150 23.79 3.25 10.88
CA LEU A 150 24.20 3.58 9.51
C LEU A 150 25.40 4.53 9.51
N ARG A 151 25.37 5.60 10.32
CA ARG A 151 26.50 6.52 10.46
C ARG A 151 27.75 5.82 10.99
N GLN A 152 27.59 4.94 11.98
CA GLN A 152 28.70 4.15 12.51
C GLN A 152 29.32 3.25 11.43
N GLN A 153 28.50 2.56 10.62
CA GLN A 153 29.00 1.75 9.50
C GLN A 153 29.69 2.59 8.43
N GLN A 154 29.18 3.79 8.13
CA GLN A 154 29.83 4.72 7.20
C GLN A 154 31.21 5.13 7.70
N VAL A 155 31.33 5.54 8.97
CA VAL A 155 32.62 5.91 9.59
C VAL A 155 33.59 4.72 9.57
N GLN A 156 33.13 3.52 9.94
CA GLN A 156 33.96 2.31 9.88
C GLN A 156 34.44 2.00 8.45
N SER A 157 33.58 2.16 7.45
CA SER A 157 33.97 1.96 6.05
C SER A 157 34.99 3.00 5.57
N GLU A 158 34.84 4.25 5.99
CA GLU A 158 35.78 5.33 5.67
C GLU A 158 37.14 5.09 6.33
N GLU A 159 37.14 4.68 7.60
CA GLU A 159 38.36 4.29 8.33
C GLU A 159 39.05 3.10 7.67
N ALA A 160 38.32 2.07 7.24
CA ALA A 160 38.88 0.94 6.51
C ALA A 160 39.55 1.37 5.20
N VAL A 161 38.92 2.26 4.43
CA VAL A 161 39.50 2.82 3.20
C VAL A 161 40.76 3.64 3.51
N LYS A 162 40.75 4.47 4.56
CA LYS A 162 41.93 5.24 4.99
C LYS A 162 43.08 4.31 5.40
N MET A 163 42.79 3.26 6.16
CA MET A 163 43.78 2.26 6.55
C MET A 163 44.38 1.54 5.33
N LEU A 164 43.54 1.14 4.38
CA LEU A 164 44.01 0.48 3.15
C LEU A 164 44.87 1.41 2.29
N LYS A 165 44.50 2.69 2.17
CA LYS A 165 45.31 3.70 1.47
C LYS A 165 46.66 3.90 2.14
N ARG A 166 46.68 4.03 3.47
CA ARG A 166 47.93 4.17 4.25
C ARG A 166 48.82 2.94 4.10
N GLN A 167 48.24 1.74 4.10
CA GLN A 167 48.99 0.51 3.87
C GLN A 167 49.61 0.50 2.46
N HIS A 168 48.84 0.86 1.44
CA HIS A 168 49.33 0.93 0.07
C HIS A 168 50.45 1.99 -0.11
N GLU A 169 50.36 3.14 0.56
CA GLU A 169 51.43 4.15 0.57
C GLU A 169 52.72 3.62 1.21
N LEU A 170 52.60 2.87 2.31
CA LEU A 170 53.75 2.22 2.96
C LEU A 170 54.37 1.17 2.03
N ASP A 171 53.56 0.31 1.42
CA ASP A 171 54.03 -0.73 0.49
C ASP A 171 54.72 -0.10 -0.74
N LEU A 172 54.16 0.98 -1.29
CA LEU A 172 54.76 1.72 -2.40
C LEU A 172 56.09 2.38 -1.98
N SER A 173 56.17 2.93 -0.77
CA SER A 173 57.41 3.48 -0.22
C SER A 173 58.49 2.41 -0.07
N ASN A 174 58.13 1.23 0.44
CA ASN A 174 59.02 0.08 0.55
C ASN A 174 59.55 -0.36 -0.81
N VAL A 175 58.67 -0.51 -1.81
CA VAL A 175 59.05 -0.88 -3.17
C VAL A 175 59.98 0.17 -3.80
N ARG A 176 59.69 1.47 -3.63
CA ARG A 176 60.57 2.56 -4.09
C ARG A 176 61.94 2.50 -3.44
N ARG A 177 62.00 2.23 -2.13
CA ARG A 177 63.25 2.08 -1.39
C ARG A 177 64.06 0.88 -1.87
N ASP A 178 63.39 -0.25 -2.13
CA ASP A 178 64.05 -1.44 -2.67
C ASP A 178 64.62 -1.19 -4.07
N PHE A 179 63.87 -0.53 -4.96
CA PHE A 179 64.38 -0.14 -6.26
C PHE A 179 65.55 0.85 -6.16
N SER A 180 65.46 1.85 -5.29
CA SER A 180 66.55 2.81 -5.07
C SER A 180 67.83 2.10 -4.62
N ARG A 181 67.71 1.15 -3.68
CA ARG A 181 68.85 0.33 -3.23
C ARG A 181 69.41 -0.52 -4.37
N GLN A 182 68.56 -1.20 -5.14
CA GLN A 182 69.00 -2.01 -6.27
C GLN A 182 69.73 -1.17 -7.33
N THR A 183 69.23 0.03 -7.62
CA THR A 183 69.88 0.98 -8.53
C THR A 183 71.26 1.39 -8.00
N GLU A 184 71.36 1.78 -6.73
CA GLU A 184 72.64 2.14 -6.11
C GLU A 184 73.63 0.97 -6.11
N GLU A 185 73.18 -0.26 -5.85
CA GLU A 185 74.01 -1.47 -5.94
C GLU A 185 74.51 -1.74 -7.37
N ILE A 186 73.68 -1.51 -8.39
CA ILE A 186 74.07 -1.65 -9.79
C ILE A 186 75.07 -0.55 -10.18
N GLU A 187 74.80 0.70 -9.82
CA GLU A 187 75.67 1.85 -10.10
C GLU A 187 77.04 1.68 -9.43
N THR A 188 77.08 1.30 -8.15
CA THR A 188 78.33 1.05 -7.43
C THR A 188 79.11 -0.13 -8.03
N ARG A 189 78.43 -1.20 -8.47
CA ARG A 189 79.07 -2.33 -9.16
C ARG A 189 79.65 -1.90 -10.50
N ALA A 190 78.92 -1.13 -11.30
CA ALA A 190 79.38 -0.60 -12.57
C ALA A 190 80.56 0.37 -12.40
N ALA A 191 80.50 1.25 -11.39
CA ALA A 191 81.60 2.17 -11.05
C ALA A 191 82.87 1.42 -10.65
N LYS A 192 82.76 0.36 -9.84
CA LYS A 192 83.90 -0.51 -9.48
C LYS A 192 84.50 -1.20 -10.71
N GLN A 193 83.66 -1.74 -11.59
CA GLN A 193 84.14 -2.35 -12.84
C GLN A 193 84.86 -1.34 -13.74
N MET A 194 84.30 -0.13 -13.88
CA MET A 194 84.92 0.96 -14.64
C MET A 194 86.27 1.38 -14.04
N ALA A 195 86.37 1.50 -12.71
CA ALA A 195 87.62 1.83 -12.03
C ALA A 195 88.69 0.73 -12.24
N MET A 196 88.30 -0.54 -12.12
CA MET A 196 89.19 -1.68 -12.33
C MET A 196 89.72 -1.72 -13.77
N VAL A 197 88.87 -1.48 -14.78
CA VAL A 197 89.30 -1.42 -16.18
C VAL A 197 90.26 -0.25 -16.41
N ARG A 198 90.01 0.93 -15.81
CA ARG A 198 90.94 2.07 -15.89
C ARG A 198 92.30 1.72 -15.30
N GLU A 199 92.33 1.11 -14.11
CA GLU A 199 93.57 0.69 -13.46
C GLU A 199 94.33 -0.38 -14.27
N GLN A 200 93.62 -1.33 -14.89
CA GLN A 200 94.20 -2.30 -15.80
C GLN A 200 94.86 -1.64 -17.02
N VAL A 201 94.19 -0.67 -17.65
CA VAL A 201 94.77 0.08 -18.78
C VAL A 201 95.97 0.92 -18.33
N ASP A 202 95.90 1.58 -17.16
CA ASP A 202 97.01 2.38 -16.64
C ASP A 202 98.21 1.52 -16.22
N THR A 203 97.99 0.31 -15.69
CA THR A 203 99.06 -0.65 -15.41
C THR A 203 99.68 -1.18 -16.70
N GLN A 204 98.88 -1.55 -17.71
CA GLN A 204 99.38 -1.93 -19.04
C GLN A 204 100.24 -0.83 -19.66
N ARG A 205 99.73 0.41 -19.66
CA ARG A 205 100.49 1.58 -20.14
C ARG A 205 101.82 1.76 -19.39
N ARG A 206 101.83 1.64 -18.06
CA ARG A 206 103.07 1.72 -17.26
C ARG A 206 104.07 0.63 -17.63
N VAL A 207 103.60 -0.60 -17.83
CA VAL A 207 104.44 -1.72 -18.28
C VAL A 207 104.99 -1.46 -19.68
N GLU A 208 104.18 -1.02 -20.63
CA GLU A 208 104.62 -0.69 -22.00
C GLU A 208 105.69 0.43 -22.02
N VAL A 209 105.50 1.46 -21.19
CA VAL A 209 106.49 2.54 -21.01
C VAL A 209 107.79 1.97 -20.46
N HIS A 210 107.74 1.17 -19.39
CA HIS A 210 108.92 0.55 -18.79
C HIS A 210 109.65 -0.37 -19.78
N MET A 211 108.92 -1.20 -20.53
CA MET A 211 109.49 -2.05 -21.58
C MET A 211 110.17 -1.22 -22.67
N THR A 212 109.57 -0.09 -23.06
CA THR A 212 110.14 0.84 -24.04
C THR A 212 111.40 1.52 -23.50
N GLU A 213 111.41 1.92 -22.23
CA GLU A 213 112.58 2.48 -21.56
C GLU A 213 113.71 1.46 -21.43
N GLU A 214 113.41 0.21 -21.07
CA GLU A 214 114.40 -0.87 -21.07
C GLU A 214 114.99 -1.11 -22.46
N HIS A 215 114.17 -1.14 -23.51
CA HIS A 215 114.66 -1.27 -24.88
C HIS A 215 115.57 -0.09 -25.27
N LYS A 216 115.19 1.14 -24.91
CA LYS A 216 116.01 2.34 -25.12
C LYS A 216 117.32 2.25 -24.35
N ASN A 217 117.31 1.84 -23.08
CA ASN A 217 118.50 1.68 -22.26
C ASN A 217 119.44 0.59 -22.81
N LYS A 218 118.90 -0.56 -23.23
CA LYS A 218 119.66 -1.61 -23.93
C LYS A 218 120.29 -1.08 -25.22
N HIS A 219 119.56 -0.26 -25.98
CA HIS A 219 120.09 0.38 -27.19
C HIS A 219 121.21 1.38 -26.87
N ILE A 220 121.05 2.21 -25.83
CA ILE A 220 122.08 3.14 -25.34
C ILE A 220 123.34 2.35 -24.95
N GLN A 221 123.21 1.29 -24.15
CA GLN A 221 124.36 0.44 -23.76
C GLN A 221 125.06 -0.18 -24.98
N SER A 222 124.30 -0.64 -25.97
CA SER A 222 124.86 -1.16 -27.22
C SER A 222 125.61 -0.08 -27.99
N LEU A 223 125.06 1.14 -28.05
CA LEU A 223 125.68 2.29 -28.71
C LEU A 223 126.95 2.74 -27.97
N GLU A 224 126.93 2.78 -26.64
CA GLU A 224 128.10 3.04 -25.80
C GLU A 224 129.19 2.01 -26.05
N ALA A 225 128.87 0.71 -26.04
CA ALA A 225 129.83 -0.35 -26.34
C ALA A 225 130.39 -0.27 -27.77
N ASN A 226 129.56 0.14 -28.74
CA ASN A 226 130.00 0.38 -30.12
C ASN A 226 130.90 1.60 -30.22
N HIS A 227 130.58 2.70 -29.54
CA HIS A 227 131.43 3.89 -29.45
C HIS A 227 132.75 3.57 -28.77
N GLU A 228 132.75 2.80 -27.69
CA GLU A 228 133.95 2.38 -26.97
C GLU A 228 134.83 1.48 -27.83
N ARG A 229 134.23 0.55 -28.59
CA ARG A 229 134.93 -0.19 -29.65
C ARG A 229 135.47 0.73 -30.75
N ALA A 230 134.71 1.70 -31.22
CA ALA A 230 135.17 2.65 -32.23
C ALA A 230 136.32 3.53 -31.71
N PHE A 231 136.27 3.99 -30.46
CA PHE A 231 137.36 4.71 -29.80
C PHE A 231 138.58 3.83 -29.58
N ALA A 232 138.40 2.55 -29.23
CA ALA A 232 139.50 1.58 -29.15
C ALA A 232 140.13 1.35 -30.52
N ASN A 233 139.33 1.19 -31.57
CA ASN A 233 139.78 1.09 -32.95
C ASN A 233 140.48 2.37 -33.43
N MET A 234 139.99 3.55 -33.04
CA MET A 234 140.62 4.84 -33.35
C MET A 234 141.94 5.01 -32.60
N LYS A 235 142.00 4.63 -31.32
CA LYS A 235 143.26 4.55 -30.57
C LYS A 235 144.22 3.57 -31.22
N ALA A 236 143.75 2.39 -31.63
CA ALA A 236 144.55 1.41 -32.36
C ALA A 236 145.04 1.99 -33.70
N TYR A 237 144.19 2.67 -34.46
CA TYR A 237 144.55 3.35 -35.70
C TYR A 237 145.63 4.42 -35.48
N TYR A 238 145.51 5.27 -34.46
CA TYR A 238 146.56 6.25 -34.15
C TYR A 238 147.81 5.57 -33.59
N ASN A 239 147.68 4.49 -32.84
CA ASN A 239 148.80 3.69 -32.36
C ASN A 239 149.54 3.04 -33.54
N ASP A 240 148.80 2.55 -34.54
CA ASP A 240 149.26 2.01 -35.82
C ASP A 240 149.83 3.11 -36.72
N VAL A 241 149.39 4.36 -36.61
CA VAL A 241 150.02 5.52 -37.28
C VAL A 241 151.31 5.91 -36.56
N THR A 242 151.42 5.81 -35.22
CA THR A 242 152.71 5.98 -34.51
C THR A 242 153.68 4.84 -34.78
N LEU A 243 153.21 3.59 -34.75
CA LEU A 243 153.96 2.41 -35.19
C LEU A 243 154.26 2.48 -36.68
N GLY A 244 153.38 3.08 -37.47
CA GLY A 244 153.49 3.43 -38.88
C GLY A 244 154.55 4.48 -39.15
N ASN A 245 154.65 5.52 -38.34
CA ASN A 245 155.70 6.53 -38.45
C ASN A 245 157.06 5.97 -37.99
N ILE A 246 157.07 5.06 -37.01
CA ILE A 246 158.25 4.26 -36.63
C ILE A 246 158.61 3.24 -37.73
N SER A 247 157.61 2.68 -38.42
CA SER A 247 157.81 1.74 -39.52
C SER A 247 158.21 2.44 -40.81
N VAL A 248 157.80 3.68 -41.08
CA VAL A 248 158.27 4.57 -42.17
C VAL A 248 159.74 4.94 -41.98
N ILE A 249 160.19 5.11 -40.73
CA ILE A 249 161.63 5.24 -40.41
C ILE A 249 162.39 3.91 -40.67
N LYS A 250 161.73 2.74 -40.59
CA LYS A 250 162.32 1.43 -40.92
C LYS A 250 162.16 0.99 -42.39
N THR A 251 161.12 1.46 -43.09
CA THR A 251 160.73 1.01 -44.44
C THR A 251 161.27 1.91 -45.55
N LEU A 252 161.83 3.08 -45.24
CA LEU A 252 162.79 3.75 -46.14
C LEU A 252 164.12 2.98 -46.31
N ARG A 253 164.29 1.85 -45.60
CA ARG A 253 165.43 0.93 -45.74
C ARG A 253 165.10 -0.39 -46.44
N ILE A 254 163.82 -0.68 -46.69
CA ILE A 254 163.38 -1.94 -47.31
C ILE A 254 162.31 -1.61 -48.36
N MET A 255 162.69 -0.73 -49.27
CA MET A 255 162.06 -0.53 -50.57
C MET A 255 162.70 -1.54 -51.54
N GLU A 256 162.47 -2.83 -51.33
CA GLU A 256 162.90 -3.84 -52.31
C GLU A 256 162.21 -5.19 -52.08
N LYS A 257 160.93 -5.30 -52.46
CA LYS A 257 160.33 -6.48 -53.14
C LYS A 257 158.78 -6.43 -53.19
N LEU A 258 158.28 -6.17 -54.41
CA LEU A 258 157.04 -6.66 -55.05
C LEU A 258 155.69 -6.48 -54.30
N MET A 259 154.78 -5.57 -54.69
CA MET A 259 153.92 -5.49 -55.92
C MET A 259 152.84 -6.61 -55.94
N GLN A 260 151.60 -6.37 -55.46
CA GLN A 260 150.39 -5.82 -56.14
C GLN A 260 149.29 -6.93 -56.30
N PRO A 261 147.98 -6.67 -56.56
CA PRO A 261 146.99 -6.01 -55.69
C PRO A 261 145.53 -6.59 -55.80
N LEU A 262 144.58 -5.99 -55.06
CA LEU A 262 143.19 -5.60 -55.41
C LEU A 262 141.99 -6.59 -55.60
N LEU A 263 140.84 -6.12 -55.05
CA LEU A 263 139.40 -6.36 -55.32
C LEU A 263 138.72 -7.56 -54.57
N GLN A 264 137.57 -7.46 -53.89
CA GLN A 264 136.29 -6.92 -54.35
C GLN A 264 135.24 -6.89 -53.21
N GLU A 265 134.52 -5.76 -53.14
CA GLU A 265 133.33 -5.43 -52.34
C GLU A 265 132.11 -5.56 -53.26
N ASN A 266 131.14 -6.47 -52.98
CA ASN A 266 129.85 -6.51 -53.70
C ASN A 266 128.75 -7.44 -53.11
N ILE A 267 128.56 -7.53 -51.78
CA ILE A 267 127.58 -8.49 -51.19
C ILE A 267 126.48 -7.84 -50.33
N ASP A 268 126.63 -6.59 -49.88
CA ASP A 268 125.72 -6.03 -48.85
C ASP A 268 124.51 -5.22 -49.36
N GLU A 269 124.45 -4.87 -50.65
CA GLU A 269 123.39 -4.00 -51.17
C GLU A 269 122.08 -4.76 -51.52
N LEU A 270 122.13 -6.08 -51.70
CA LEU A 270 120.97 -6.91 -52.05
C LEU A 270 120.10 -7.34 -50.86
N ARG A 271 120.55 -7.17 -49.61
CA ARG A 271 119.79 -7.58 -48.41
C ARG A 271 118.82 -6.51 -47.88
N SER A 272 118.98 -5.24 -48.23
CA SER A 272 118.16 -4.11 -47.72
C SER A 272 116.83 -3.91 -48.47
N GLN A 273 116.66 -4.53 -49.64
CA GLN A 273 115.47 -4.35 -50.48
C GLN A 273 114.33 -5.34 -50.14
N LEU A 274 114.63 -6.50 -49.53
CA LEU A 274 113.62 -7.51 -49.18
C LEU A 274 112.79 -7.13 -47.93
N GLY A 275 113.40 -6.47 -46.94
CA GLY A 275 112.73 -6.12 -45.67
C GLY A 275 111.66 -5.02 -45.78
N ARG A 276 111.72 -4.16 -46.81
CA ARG A 276 110.74 -3.09 -47.05
C ARG A 276 109.46 -3.58 -47.71
N ALA A 277 109.52 -4.66 -48.48
CA ALA A 277 108.35 -5.28 -49.12
C ALA A 277 107.47 -6.03 -48.12
N GLN A 278 108.06 -6.63 -47.07
CA GLN A 278 107.33 -7.40 -46.05
C GLN A 278 106.47 -6.49 -45.15
N ASN A 279 107.02 -5.36 -44.68
CA ASN A 279 106.30 -4.44 -43.78
C ASN A 279 105.09 -3.75 -44.43
N LEU A 280 105.12 -3.55 -45.76
CA LEU A 280 104.00 -2.96 -46.51
C LEU A 280 102.83 -3.95 -46.65
N LEU A 281 103.13 -5.26 -46.74
CA LEU A 281 102.13 -6.32 -46.82
C LEU A 281 101.37 -6.46 -45.49
N ASP A 282 102.08 -6.43 -44.36
CA ASP A 282 101.48 -6.58 -43.03
C ASP A 282 100.58 -5.38 -42.66
N SER A 283 100.97 -4.15 -43.04
CA SER A 283 100.14 -2.95 -42.85
C SER A 283 98.84 -3.02 -43.67
N SER A 284 98.92 -3.49 -44.92
CA SER A 284 97.74 -3.65 -45.79
C SER A 284 96.78 -4.72 -45.26
N GLN A 285 97.32 -5.82 -44.71
CA GLN A 285 96.52 -6.89 -44.11
C GLN A 285 95.78 -6.43 -42.83
N ALA A 286 96.42 -5.59 -42.01
CA ALA A 286 95.80 -5.00 -40.81
C ALA A 286 94.63 -4.06 -41.16
N GLU A 287 94.78 -3.21 -42.18
CA GLU A 287 93.70 -2.34 -42.67
C GLU A 287 92.51 -3.11 -43.25
N LEU A 288 92.77 -4.20 -43.97
CA LEU A 288 91.73 -5.09 -44.49
C LEU A 288 90.90 -5.73 -43.36
N ASN A 289 91.57 -6.20 -42.30
CA ASN A 289 90.89 -6.76 -41.13
C ASN A 289 90.06 -5.70 -40.38
N GLN A 290 90.57 -4.48 -40.24
CA GLN A 290 89.82 -3.38 -39.62
C GLN A 290 88.56 -3.02 -40.43
N LYS A 291 88.68 -2.91 -41.76
CA LYS A 291 87.52 -2.65 -42.64
C LYS A 291 86.51 -3.80 -42.61
N SER A 292 86.96 -5.05 -42.56
CA SER A 292 86.10 -6.23 -42.43
C SER A 292 85.28 -6.22 -41.13
N THR A 293 85.91 -5.91 -39.99
CA THR A 293 85.19 -5.79 -38.71
C THR A 293 84.19 -4.62 -38.68
N SER A 294 84.51 -3.50 -39.33
CA SER A 294 83.59 -2.36 -39.46
C SER A 294 82.39 -2.69 -40.34
N LEU A 295 82.59 -3.40 -41.46
CA LEU A 295 81.51 -3.86 -42.33
C LEU A 295 80.57 -4.81 -41.59
N PHE A 296 81.11 -5.77 -40.82
CA PHE A 296 80.30 -6.70 -40.03
C PHE A 296 79.39 -5.98 -39.00
N LYS A 297 79.89 -4.93 -38.34
CA LYS A 297 79.09 -4.11 -37.41
C LYS A 297 77.95 -3.38 -38.13
N LEU A 298 78.24 -2.77 -39.28
CA LEU A 298 77.24 -2.07 -40.09
C LEU A 298 76.19 -3.01 -40.66
N GLU A 299 76.57 -4.22 -41.07
CA GLU A 299 75.63 -5.27 -41.52
C GLU A 299 74.69 -5.69 -40.38
N LYS A 300 75.21 -5.89 -39.17
CA LYS A 300 74.41 -6.21 -37.99
C LYS A 300 73.44 -5.07 -37.65
N GLU A 301 73.90 -3.82 -37.69
CA GLU A 301 73.05 -2.65 -37.46
C GLU A 301 71.96 -2.51 -38.53
N ASN A 302 72.29 -2.71 -39.81
CA ASN A 302 71.32 -2.70 -40.90
C ASN A 302 70.25 -3.80 -40.72
N SER A 303 70.67 -5.00 -40.28
CA SER A 303 69.73 -6.09 -39.97
C SER A 303 68.79 -5.74 -38.82
N HIS A 304 69.28 -5.05 -37.79
CA HIS A 304 68.49 -4.60 -36.66
C HIS A 304 67.49 -3.51 -37.07
N LEU A 305 67.94 -2.49 -37.83
CA LEU A 305 67.07 -1.43 -38.35
C LEU A 305 65.95 -1.99 -39.25
N ARG A 306 66.25 -2.98 -40.09
CA ARG A 306 65.24 -3.69 -40.88
C ARG A 306 64.22 -4.43 -40.00
N HIS A 307 64.65 -4.99 -38.87
CA HIS A 307 63.74 -5.63 -37.93
C HIS A 307 62.83 -4.61 -37.24
N VAL A 308 63.39 -3.49 -36.76
CA VAL A 308 62.62 -2.38 -36.15
C VAL A 308 61.60 -1.79 -37.13
N ALA A 309 61.98 -1.58 -38.40
CA ALA A 309 61.05 -1.09 -39.43
C ALA A 309 59.85 -2.03 -39.62
N LYS A 310 60.06 -3.36 -39.62
CA LYS A 310 58.97 -4.33 -39.69
C LYS A 310 58.05 -4.29 -38.47
N LEU A 311 58.62 -4.11 -37.26
CA LEU A 311 57.81 -3.97 -36.04
C LEU A 311 56.94 -2.70 -36.10
N TYR A 312 57.51 -1.59 -36.55
CA TYR A 312 56.77 -0.33 -36.73
C TYR A 312 55.62 -0.47 -37.73
N ASP A 313 55.84 -1.14 -38.87
CA ASP A 313 54.78 -1.38 -39.85
C ASP A 313 53.65 -2.24 -39.28
N ASN A 314 53.98 -3.26 -38.48
CA ASN A 314 52.99 -4.08 -37.77
C ASN A 314 52.19 -3.26 -36.75
N GLU A 315 52.86 -2.43 -35.95
CA GLU A 315 52.21 -1.54 -34.97
C GLU A 315 51.29 -0.52 -35.64
N LYS A 316 51.70 0.03 -36.79
CA LYS A 316 50.89 0.96 -37.57
C LYS A 316 49.58 0.31 -38.03
N VAL A 317 49.63 -0.93 -38.50
CA VAL A 317 48.42 -1.68 -38.90
C VAL A 317 47.54 -1.98 -37.68
N ALA A 318 48.12 -2.40 -36.56
CA ALA A 318 47.37 -2.64 -35.33
C ALA A 318 46.69 -1.35 -34.80
N HIS A 319 47.37 -0.21 -34.88
CA HIS A 319 46.81 1.09 -34.52
C HIS A 319 45.65 1.50 -35.43
N GLN A 320 45.74 1.24 -36.74
CA GLN A 320 44.63 1.51 -37.66
C GLN A 320 43.40 0.66 -37.35
N LEU A 321 43.59 -0.63 -37.04
CA LEU A 321 42.51 -1.53 -36.66
C LEU A 321 41.84 -1.11 -35.36
N THR A 322 42.62 -0.79 -34.32
CA THR A 322 42.10 -0.30 -33.04
C THR A 322 41.35 1.02 -33.19
N LYS A 323 41.86 1.95 -34.01
CA LYS A 323 41.15 3.19 -34.35
C LYS A 323 39.81 2.94 -35.05
N GLN A 324 39.76 2.00 -36.00
CA GLN A 324 38.52 1.65 -36.68
C GLN A 324 37.50 1.02 -35.72
N ASN A 325 37.96 0.14 -34.82
CA ASN A 325 37.11 -0.49 -33.80
C ASN A 325 36.59 0.54 -32.79
N ALA A 326 37.42 1.48 -32.34
CA ALA A 326 37.00 2.58 -31.48
C ALA A 326 35.90 3.42 -32.14
N LYS A 327 36.03 3.73 -33.44
CA LYS A 327 35.00 4.45 -34.19
C LYS A 327 33.68 3.67 -34.28
N LYS A 328 33.73 2.35 -34.51
CA LYS A 328 32.53 1.49 -34.52
C LYS A 328 31.85 1.45 -33.16
N ASN A 329 32.64 1.35 -32.09
CA ASN A 329 32.12 1.32 -30.72
C ASN A 329 31.48 2.66 -30.33
N LEU A 330 32.06 3.79 -30.75
CA LEU A 330 31.47 5.11 -30.52
C LEU A 330 30.09 5.23 -31.16
N LEU A 331 29.96 4.85 -32.44
CA LEU A 331 28.67 4.88 -33.15
C LEU A 331 27.64 3.93 -32.51
N ALA A 332 28.08 2.77 -32.03
CA ALA A 332 27.21 1.84 -31.32
C ALA A 332 26.73 2.43 -29.98
N MET A 333 27.63 3.10 -29.25
CA MET A 333 27.34 3.78 -27.99
C MET A 333 26.31 4.89 -28.17
N GLU A 334 26.53 5.79 -29.14
CA GLU A 334 25.59 6.87 -29.47
C GLU A 334 24.20 6.33 -29.84
N LYS A 335 24.14 5.25 -30.61
CA LYS A 335 22.87 4.57 -30.95
C LYS A 335 22.19 3.99 -29.72
N THR A 336 22.94 3.38 -28.80
CA THR A 336 22.38 2.83 -27.56
C THR A 336 21.90 3.91 -26.60
N GLU A 337 22.60 5.04 -26.50
CA GLU A 337 22.18 6.19 -25.69
C GLU A 337 20.87 6.77 -26.23
N MET A 338 20.78 7.00 -27.55
CA MET A 338 19.54 7.47 -28.16
C MET A 338 18.36 6.50 -27.93
N ASN A 339 18.59 5.19 -28.01
CA ASN A 339 17.56 4.20 -27.71
C ASN A 339 17.15 4.23 -26.23
N LEU A 340 18.10 4.42 -25.32
CA LEU A 340 17.81 4.55 -23.89
C LEU A 340 16.93 5.76 -23.62
N ASP A 341 17.22 6.90 -24.22
CA ASP A 341 16.42 8.13 -24.08
C ASP A 341 14.99 7.91 -24.58
N ILE A 342 14.82 7.30 -25.77
CA ILE A 342 13.51 6.99 -26.32
C ILE A 342 12.73 6.03 -25.41
N MET A 343 13.38 5.00 -24.88
CA MET A 343 12.73 4.02 -24.00
C MET A 343 12.36 4.64 -22.65
N THR A 344 13.17 5.57 -22.14
CA THR A 344 12.91 6.31 -20.90
C THR A 344 11.68 7.21 -21.07
N GLU A 345 11.58 7.96 -22.18
CA GLU A 345 10.41 8.78 -22.48
C GLU A 345 9.14 7.94 -22.65
N ARG A 346 9.22 6.80 -23.35
CA ARG A 346 8.09 5.86 -23.47
C ARG A 346 7.66 5.31 -22.11
N PHE A 347 8.60 4.93 -21.26
CA PHE A 347 8.32 4.46 -19.92
C PHE A 347 7.62 5.53 -19.07
N ASN A 348 8.13 6.76 -19.10
CA ASN A 348 7.51 7.89 -18.40
C ASN A 348 6.06 8.14 -18.89
N GLY A 349 5.82 8.04 -20.19
CA GLY A 349 4.47 8.12 -20.76
C GLY A 349 3.53 7.03 -20.22
N VAL A 350 4.00 5.77 -20.17
CA VAL A 350 3.22 4.64 -19.65
C VAL A 350 2.97 4.77 -18.14
N ASP A 351 3.97 5.20 -17.36
CA ASP A 351 3.80 5.39 -15.92
C ASP A 351 2.83 6.53 -15.60
N ASN A 352 2.84 7.61 -16.40
CA ASN A 352 1.87 8.69 -16.28
C ASN A 352 0.44 8.23 -16.62
N MET A 353 0.27 7.44 -17.70
CA MET A 353 -1.03 6.83 -18.02
C MET A 353 -1.51 5.91 -16.89
N ARG A 354 -0.61 5.10 -16.32
CA ARG A 354 -0.93 4.22 -15.18
C ARG A 354 -1.38 5.01 -13.96
N LYS A 355 -0.66 6.08 -13.59
CA LYS A 355 -1.04 6.97 -12.48
C LYS A 355 -2.41 7.61 -12.72
N SER A 356 -2.63 8.17 -13.91
CA SER A 356 -3.93 8.74 -14.27
C SER A 356 -5.06 7.72 -14.21
N LEU A 357 -4.81 6.47 -14.61
CA LEU A 357 -5.83 5.42 -14.56
C LEU A 357 -6.17 5.03 -13.12
N VAL A 358 -5.19 4.97 -12.23
CA VAL A 358 -5.40 4.74 -10.79
C VAL A 358 -6.25 5.86 -10.19
N ASP A 359 -5.91 7.13 -10.47
CA ASP A 359 -6.66 8.28 -9.96
C ASP A 359 -8.12 8.30 -10.47
N GLN A 360 -8.33 7.94 -11.75
CA GLN A 360 -9.68 7.84 -12.32
C GLN A 360 -10.46 6.68 -11.71
N PHE A 361 -9.83 5.53 -11.49
CA PHE A 361 -10.45 4.38 -10.87
C PHE A 361 -10.89 4.69 -9.43
N GLU A 362 -10.05 5.34 -8.64
CA GLU A 362 -10.38 5.74 -7.26
C GLU A 362 -11.58 6.70 -7.23
N LYS A 363 -11.62 7.69 -8.13
CA LYS A 363 -12.75 8.61 -8.27
C LYS A 363 -14.05 7.88 -8.65
N LEU A 364 -13.99 6.97 -9.62
CA LEU A 364 -15.15 6.17 -10.03
C LEU A 364 -15.65 5.27 -8.91
N LEU A 365 -14.74 4.64 -8.16
CA LEU A 365 -15.10 3.80 -7.02
C LEU A 365 -15.82 4.62 -5.95
N LEU A 366 -15.32 5.82 -5.65
CA LEU A 366 -15.93 6.72 -4.67
C LEU A 366 -17.33 7.18 -5.11
N ASP A 367 -17.50 7.57 -6.38
CA ASP A 367 -18.81 7.97 -6.93
C ASP A 367 -19.82 6.81 -6.89
N VAL A 368 -19.41 5.60 -7.29
CA VAL A 368 -20.27 4.40 -7.20
C VAL A 368 -20.66 4.12 -5.74
N GLN A 369 -19.71 4.19 -4.81
CA GLN A 369 -19.98 3.98 -3.39
C GLN A 369 -20.94 5.03 -2.83
N GLN A 370 -20.77 6.30 -3.19
CA GLN A 370 -21.67 7.38 -2.77
C GLN A 370 -23.08 7.18 -3.33
N ARG A 371 -23.23 6.87 -4.63
CA ARG A 371 -24.54 6.60 -5.25
C ARG A 371 -25.23 5.40 -4.64
N MET A 372 -24.49 4.31 -4.39
CA MET A 372 -25.04 3.13 -3.72
C MET A 372 -25.44 3.44 -2.27
N GLY A 373 -24.61 4.20 -1.54
CA GLY A 373 -24.91 4.63 -0.18
C GLY A 373 -26.18 5.48 -0.10
N LEU A 374 -26.36 6.44 -1.00
CA LEU A 374 -27.56 7.26 -1.09
C LEU A 374 -28.81 6.42 -1.42
N ARG A 375 -28.71 5.47 -2.37
CA ARG A 375 -29.81 4.56 -2.70
C ARG A 375 -30.17 3.65 -1.53
N ALA A 376 -29.19 3.10 -0.82
CA ALA A 376 -29.41 2.28 0.36
C ALA A 376 -30.11 3.08 1.48
N LEU A 377 -29.62 4.29 1.78
CA LEU A 377 -30.21 5.18 2.77
C LEU A 377 -31.67 5.54 2.42
N LEU A 378 -31.95 5.82 1.14
CA LEU A 378 -33.31 6.13 0.68
C LEU A 378 -34.24 4.93 0.87
N VAL A 379 -33.79 3.72 0.51
CA VAL A 379 -34.57 2.49 0.71
C VAL A 379 -34.80 2.21 2.19
N GLU A 380 -33.78 2.37 3.04
CA GLU A 380 -33.94 2.24 4.50
C GLU A 380 -34.95 3.24 5.06
N ARG A 381 -34.90 4.50 4.62
CA ARG A 381 -35.85 5.53 5.08
C ARG A 381 -37.28 5.20 4.64
N LYS A 382 -37.46 4.73 3.40
CA LYS A 382 -38.76 4.26 2.91
C LYS A 382 -39.27 3.05 3.70
N LEU A 383 -38.40 2.08 3.97
CA LEU A 383 -38.74 0.89 4.75
C LEU A 383 -39.16 1.27 6.17
N ARG A 384 -38.39 2.14 6.84
CA ARG A 384 -38.69 2.63 8.19
C ARG A 384 -40.02 3.38 8.25
N HIS A 385 -40.29 4.21 7.24
CA HIS A 385 -41.57 4.90 7.13
C HIS A 385 -42.74 3.92 6.94
N LEU A 386 -42.62 2.97 6.01
CA LEU A 386 -43.64 1.95 5.76
C LEU A 386 -43.90 1.07 6.99
N ALA A 387 -42.85 0.67 7.71
CA ALA A 387 -42.96 -0.07 8.97
C ALA A 387 -43.74 0.73 10.02
N GLY A 388 -43.40 2.00 10.22
CA GLY A 388 -44.14 2.88 11.13
C GLY A 388 -45.61 3.06 10.72
N THR A 389 -45.90 3.21 9.42
CA THR A 389 -47.30 3.27 8.96
C THR A 389 -48.04 1.96 9.24
N LEU A 390 -47.40 0.81 9.06
CA LEU A 390 -48.00 -0.49 9.36
C LEU A 390 -48.32 -0.62 10.85
N GLU A 391 -47.37 -0.31 11.73
CA GLU A 391 -47.57 -0.33 13.19
C GLU A 391 -48.73 0.58 13.62
N THR A 392 -48.83 1.79 13.07
CA THR A 392 -49.94 2.70 13.39
C THR A 392 -51.30 2.17 12.92
N ARG A 393 -51.36 1.54 11.74
CA ARG A 393 -52.61 0.95 11.22
C ARG A 393 -53.02 -0.27 12.02
N GLU A 394 -52.08 -1.12 12.41
CA GLU A 394 -52.36 -2.27 13.28
C GLU A 394 -52.88 -1.82 14.65
N ALA A 395 -52.28 -0.79 15.25
CA ALA A 395 -52.78 -0.20 16.49
C ALA A 395 -54.20 0.35 16.36
N GLN A 396 -54.52 1.04 15.26
CA GLN A 396 -55.88 1.54 14.97
C GLN A 396 -56.89 0.40 14.82
N ILE A 397 -56.52 -0.69 14.12
CA ILE A 397 -57.39 -1.87 13.98
C ILE A 397 -57.65 -2.48 15.35
N MET A 398 -56.62 -2.69 16.17
CA MET A 398 -56.78 -3.25 17.52
C MET A 398 -57.70 -2.40 18.40
N GLN A 399 -57.59 -1.07 18.32
CA GLN A 399 -58.49 -0.15 19.03
C GLN A 399 -59.94 -0.28 18.56
N LEU A 400 -60.18 -0.37 17.25
CA LEU A 400 -61.53 -0.53 16.70
C LEU A 400 -62.17 -1.86 17.14
N VAL A 401 -61.40 -2.96 17.11
CA VAL A 401 -61.86 -4.28 17.58
C VAL A 401 -62.29 -4.21 19.04
N ALA A 402 -61.48 -3.56 19.89
CA ALA A 402 -61.79 -3.38 21.30
C ALA A 402 -63.02 -2.48 21.53
N ALA A 403 -63.14 -1.36 20.79
CA ALA A 403 -64.24 -0.41 20.94
C ALA A 403 -65.60 -0.97 20.47
N LEU A 404 -65.60 -1.80 19.41
CA LEU A 404 -66.81 -2.41 18.85
C LEU A 404 -67.22 -3.70 19.57
N GLY A 405 -66.42 -4.18 20.55
CA GLY A 405 -66.66 -5.46 21.22
C GLY A 405 -66.69 -6.64 20.24
N SER A 406 -65.96 -6.53 19.13
CA SER A 406 -65.95 -7.54 18.07
C SER A 406 -65.16 -8.77 18.53
N ASP A 407 -65.63 -9.97 18.17
CA ASP A 407 -64.93 -11.23 18.50
C ASP A 407 -63.53 -11.23 17.85
N PRO A 408 -62.45 -11.27 18.65
CA PRO A 408 -61.08 -11.27 18.12
C PRO A 408 -60.81 -12.42 17.16
N THR A 409 -61.44 -13.58 17.38
CA THR A 409 -61.22 -14.77 16.54
C THR A 409 -61.87 -14.63 15.16
N ALA A 410 -63.05 -14.01 15.08
CA ALA A 410 -63.72 -13.71 13.82
C ALA A 410 -62.96 -12.65 13.00
N VAL A 411 -62.38 -11.65 13.66
CA VAL A 411 -61.55 -10.62 13.01
C VAL A 411 -60.28 -11.23 12.43
N GLU A 412 -59.62 -12.12 13.17
CA GLU A 412 -58.41 -12.80 12.68
C GLU A 412 -58.73 -13.73 11.49
N GLN A 413 -59.87 -14.44 11.53
CA GLN A 413 -60.33 -15.25 10.39
C GLN A 413 -60.62 -14.39 9.14
N ALA A 414 -61.25 -13.22 9.31
CA ALA A 414 -61.48 -12.29 8.22
C ALA A 414 -60.16 -11.72 7.66
N ARG A 415 -59.18 -11.43 8.53
CA ARG A 415 -57.82 -11.00 8.15
C ARG A 415 -57.12 -12.09 7.33
N GLN A 416 -57.14 -13.33 7.79
CA GLN A 416 -56.55 -14.48 7.08
C GLN A 416 -57.21 -14.71 5.72
N HIS A 417 -58.54 -14.59 5.63
CA HIS A 417 -59.26 -14.73 4.37
C HIS A 417 -58.89 -13.62 3.37
N LEU A 418 -58.77 -12.37 3.85
CA LEU A 418 -58.34 -11.25 3.04
C LEU A 418 -56.90 -11.41 2.56
N GLU A 419 -56.00 -11.89 3.42
CA GLU A 419 -54.60 -12.17 3.07
C GLU A 419 -54.51 -13.22 1.96
N ASN A 420 -55.24 -14.34 2.08
CA ASN A 420 -55.29 -15.36 1.04
C ASN A 420 -55.83 -14.81 -0.28
N LEU A 421 -56.88 -13.97 -0.25
CA LEU A 421 -57.41 -13.31 -1.45
C LEU A 421 -56.39 -12.37 -2.10
N LEU A 422 -55.67 -11.59 -1.29
CA LEU A 422 -54.61 -10.70 -1.76
C LEU A 422 -53.46 -11.47 -2.40
N GLN A 423 -53.02 -12.57 -1.79
CA GLN A 423 -52.00 -13.46 -2.38
C GLN A 423 -52.45 -14.01 -3.73
N THR A 424 -53.70 -14.48 -3.82
CA THR A 424 -54.25 -15.01 -5.08
C THR A 424 -54.28 -13.93 -6.16
N LYS A 425 -54.71 -12.71 -5.82
CA LYS A 425 -54.71 -11.57 -6.75
C LYS A 425 -53.31 -11.13 -7.15
N ASN A 426 -52.35 -11.13 -6.24
CA ASN A 426 -50.95 -10.81 -6.53
C ASN A 426 -50.33 -11.83 -7.47
N GLY A 427 -50.62 -13.13 -7.30
CA GLY A 427 -50.20 -14.17 -8.25
C GLY A 427 -50.74 -13.92 -9.66
N ILE A 428 -52.02 -13.58 -9.79
CA ILE A 428 -52.61 -13.22 -11.11
C ILE A 428 -51.93 -11.97 -11.70
N ILE A 429 -51.59 -10.98 -10.88
CA ILE A 429 -50.87 -9.78 -11.34
C ILE A 429 -49.48 -10.18 -11.88
N GLU A 430 -48.75 -11.04 -11.19
CA GLU A 430 -47.44 -11.54 -11.62
C GLU A 430 -47.54 -12.33 -12.93
N GLU A 431 -48.54 -13.21 -13.06
CA GLU A 431 -48.81 -13.95 -14.30
C GLU A 431 -49.10 -13.00 -15.46
N LEU A 432 -49.96 -11.99 -15.26
CA LEU A 432 -50.27 -11.01 -16.30
C LEU A 432 -49.05 -10.14 -16.66
N GLN A 433 -48.22 -9.75 -15.69
CA GLN A 433 -46.98 -9.03 -15.95
C GLN A 433 -46.01 -9.87 -16.77
N TYR A 434 -45.89 -11.16 -16.45
CA TYR A 434 -45.10 -12.11 -17.23
C TYR A 434 -45.64 -12.25 -18.66
N GLU A 435 -46.95 -12.36 -18.83
CA GLU A 435 -47.59 -12.42 -20.16
C GLU A 435 -47.32 -11.17 -20.99
N VAL A 436 -47.44 -9.97 -20.39
CA VAL A 436 -47.09 -8.70 -21.05
C VAL A 436 -45.62 -8.66 -21.45
N MET A 437 -44.71 -9.11 -20.57
CA MET A 437 -43.29 -9.18 -20.88
C MET A 437 -43.00 -10.16 -22.03
N ARG A 438 -43.62 -11.34 -22.00
CA ARG A 438 -43.48 -12.38 -23.03
C ARG A 438 -43.95 -11.85 -24.38
N MET A 439 -45.13 -11.22 -24.43
CA MET A 439 -45.67 -10.60 -25.64
C MET A 439 -44.82 -9.44 -26.14
N GLY A 440 -44.30 -8.60 -25.23
CA GLY A 440 -43.41 -7.50 -25.60
C GLY A 440 -42.07 -7.96 -26.18
N LYS A 441 -41.52 -9.07 -25.66
CA LYS A 441 -40.33 -9.72 -26.21
C LYS A 441 -40.61 -10.28 -27.60
N ALA A 442 -41.71 -11.02 -27.78
CA ALA A 442 -42.11 -11.56 -29.08
C ALA A 442 -42.33 -10.45 -30.13
N TYR A 443 -42.95 -9.33 -29.74
CA TYR A 443 -43.11 -8.15 -30.58
C TYR A 443 -41.76 -7.56 -31.00
N SER A 444 -40.82 -7.42 -30.07
CA SER A 444 -39.48 -6.86 -30.34
C SER A 444 -38.68 -7.76 -31.30
N GLU A 445 -38.73 -9.08 -31.09
CA GLU A 445 -38.09 -10.08 -31.96
C GLU A 445 -38.70 -10.08 -33.37
N LEU A 446 -40.03 -10.01 -33.47
CA LEU A 446 -40.73 -9.90 -34.74
C LEU A 446 -40.34 -8.61 -35.47
N TRP A 447 -40.31 -7.47 -34.77
CA TRP A 447 -39.89 -6.19 -35.33
C TRP A 447 -38.46 -6.25 -35.87
N SER A 448 -37.50 -6.76 -35.09
CA SER A 448 -36.11 -6.95 -35.53
C SER A 448 -36.01 -7.86 -36.76
N THR A 449 -36.84 -8.92 -36.82
CA THR A 449 -36.89 -9.83 -37.96
C THR A 449 -37.46 -9.14 -39.21
N CYS A 450 -38.54 -8.38 -39.09
CA CYS A 450 -39.11 -7.60 -40.17
C CYS A 450 -38.13 -6.53 -40.67
N GLN A 451 -37.49 -5.80 -39.77
CA GLN A 451 -36.49 -4.80 -40.10
C GLN A 451 -35.30 -5.42 -40.86
N ARG A 452 -34.80 -6.57 -40.40
CA ARG A 452 -33.73 -7.29 -41.08
C ARG A 452 -34.13 -7.73 -42.48
N LYS A 453 -35.31 -8.35 -42.66
CA LYS A 453 -35.83 -8.72 -43.99
C LYS A 453 -36.00 -7.52 -44.92
N LEU A 454 -36.49 -6.39 -44.39
CA LEU A 454 -36.65 -5.18 -45.18
C LEU A 454 -35.31 -4.65 -45.70
N VAL A 455 -34.27 -4.69 -44.86
CA VAL A 455 -32.90 -4.32 -45.26
C VAL A 455 -32.34 -5.30 -46.29
N GLU A 456 -32.57 -6.60 -46.12
CA GLU A 456 -32.17 -7.66 -47.06
C GLU A 456 -32.80 -7.46 -48.46
N GLU A 457 -34.10 -7.14 -48.56
CA GLU A 457 -34.81 -6.98 -49.84
C GLU A 457 -34.57 -5.63 -50.52
N MET A 458 -34.36 -4.55 -49.75
CA MET A 458 -34.25 -3.18 -50.29
C MET A 458 -32.81 -2.73 -50.56
N ASN A 459 -31.79 -3.55 -50.22
CA ASN A 459 -30.35 -3.26 -50.42
C ASN A 459 -29.89 -1.86 -49.95
N SER A 460 -30.61 -1.25 -49.00
CA SER A 460 -30.29 0.06 -48.43
C SER A 460 -30.88 0.14 -47.02
N PRO A 461 -30.15 0.69 -46.02
CA PRO A 461 -30.69 0.91 -44.68
C PRO A 461 -31.71 2.04 -44.73
N MET A 462 -32.94 1.72 -45.15
CA MET A 462 -34.07 2.65 -45.11
C MET A 462 -34.48 2.83 -43.65
N ASN A 463 -33.97 3.88 -43.02
CA ASN A 463 -34.39 4.28 -41.68
C ASN A 463 -35.76 4.95 -41.80
N LEU A 464 -36.85 4.16 -41.78
CA LEU A 464 -38.23 4.62 -41.98
C LEU A 464 -38.72 5.63 -40.90
N GLY A 465 -37.88 5.98 -39.92
CA GLY A 465 -38.25 6.83 -38.78
C GLY A 465 -39.24 6.18 -37.82
N ILE A 466 -39.60 4.91 -38.04
CA ILE A 466 -40.53 4.17 -37.20
C ILE A 466 -39.77 3.64 -35.99
N ILE A 467 -40.11 4.17 -34.81
CA ILE A 467 -39.56 3.71 -33.54
C ILE A 467 -40.57 2.71 -32.96
N PRO A 468 -40.20 1.43 -32.77
CA PRO A 468 -41.10 0.46 -32.16
C PRO A 468 -41.45 0.89 -30.73
N VAL A 469 -42.72 0.71 -30.35
CA VAL A 469 -43.19 1.04 -29.00
C VAL A 469 -42.46 0.15 -28.00
N LYS A 470 -41.70 0.76 -27.08
CA LYS A 470 -41.04 0.01 -26.00
C LYS A 470 -42.10 -0.47 -25.01
N VAL A 471 -42.22 -1.78 -24.87
CA VAL A 471 -43.13 -2.39 -23.89
C VAL A 471 -42.55 -2.16 -22.49
N ASN A 472 -43.19 -1.29 -21.71
CA ASN A 472 -42.83 -1.06 -20.31
C ASN A 472 -43.69 -1.95 -19.40
N VAL A 473 -43.06 -2.98 -18.84
CA VAL A 473 -43.71 -3.97 -17.96
C VAL A 473 -43.97 -3.38 -16.55
N ASN A 474 -43.32 -2.27 -16.19
CA ASN A 474 -43.46 -1.62 -14.88
C ASN A 474 -44.71 -0.76 -14.75
N ARG A 475 -45.82 -1.13 -15.41
CA ARG A 475 -47.13 -0.60 -15.03
C ARG A 475 -47.57 -1.31 -13.74
N THR A 476 -46.94 -0.90 -12.64
CA THR A 476 -47.40 -1.19 -11.29
C THR A 476 -48.86 -0.78 -11.18
N SER A 477 -49.71 -1.72 -10.72
CA SER A 477 -51.12 -1.47 -10.45
C SER A 477 -51.30 -0.13 -9.72
N PRO A 478 -52.23 0.74 -10.13
CA PRO A 478 -52.56 1.96 -9.39
C PRO A 478 -53.10 1.66 -7.99
N PHE A 479 -53.38 0.40 -7.68
CA PHE A 479 -53.85 -0.08 -6.37
C PHE A 479 -52.75 -0.73 -5.52
N ASN A 480 -51.48 -0.73 -5.93
CA ASN A 480 -50.40 -1.12 -5.03
C ASN A 480 -50.21 0.01 -4.01
N SER A 481 -50.50 -0.28 -2.73
CA SER A 481 -50.37 0.66 -1.62
C SER A 481 -48.97 1.28 -1.55
N SER A 482 -47.93 0.52 -1.86
CA SER A 482 -46.54 1.00 -1.92
C SER A 482 -46.32 2.04 -3.03
N THR A 483 -47.04 1.90 -4.15
CA THR A 483 -46.98 2.81 -5.30
C THR A 483 -47.82 4.07 -5.05
N ALA A 484 -48.98 3.94 -4.41
CA ALA A 484 -49.81 5.07 -3.99
C ALA A 484 -49.10 5.92 -2.92
N ILE A 485 -48.51 5.28 -1.90
CA ILE A 485 -47.68 5.94 -0.87
C ILE A 485 -46.43 6.55 -1.51
N GLY A 486 -45.81 5.86 -2.46
CA GLY A 486 -44.69 6.40 -3.23
C GLY A 486 -45.04 7.66 -4.02
N GLN A 487 -46.21 7.69 -4.67
CA GLN A 487 -46.71 8.85 -5.41
C GLN A 487 -47.10 10.00 -4.47
N GLU A 488 -47.74 9.72 -3.34
CA GLU A 488 -48.07 10.73 -2.31
C GLU A 488 -46.82 11.35 -1.69
N ILE A 489 -45.78 10.55 -1.37
CA ILE A 489 -44.50 11.06 -0.87
C ILE A 489 -43.82 11.96 -1.92
N THR A 490 -43.91 11.57 -3.20
CA THR A 490 -43.33 12.36 -4.30
C THR A 490 -44.10 13.67 -4.54
N GLN A 491 -45.43 13.66 -4.35
CA GLN A 491 -46.29 14.87 -4.44
C GLN A 491 -46.16 15.78 -3.20
N GLN A 492 -45.98 15.22 -2.00
CA GLN A 492 -45.72 15.98 -0.77
C GLN A 492 -44.33 16.62 -0.77
N ALA A 493 -43.31 15.95 -1.32
CA ALA A 493 -41.99 16.52 -1.54
C ALA A 493 -41.97 17.64 -2.59
N ALA A 494 -42.92 17.65 -3.54
CA ALA A 494 -43.07 18.71 -4.54
C ALA A 494 -43.85 19.94 -4.05
N SER A 495 -44.64 19.80 -2.96
CA SER A 495 -45.47 20.86 -2.38
C SER A 495 -44.89 21.50 -1.12
N SER A 496 -43.93 20.84 -0.48
CA SER A 496 -43.08 21.44 0.57
C SER A 496 -41.87 22.07 -0.11
N GLY A 497 -41.88 23.40 -0.25
CA GLY A 497 -40.80 24.19 -0.85
C GLY A 497 -39.52 24.24 0.00
N ASP A 498 -39.00 23.09 0.44
CA ASP A 498 -37.71 22.99 1.12
C ASP A 498 -36.56 22.95 0.09
N PRO A 499 -35.60 23.89 0.15
CA PRO A 499 -34.57 24.04 -0.87
C PRO A 499 -33.47 22.95 -0.85
N GLU A 500 -33.50 22.01 0.10
CA GLU A 500 -32.49 20.94 0.19
C GLU A 500 -32.70 19.76 -0.78
N ASN A 501 -33.85 19.68 -1.46
CA ASN A 501 -34.13 18.61 -2.44
C ASN A 501 -33.85 18.98 -3.91
N GLN A 502 -33.32 20.17 -4.19
CA GLN A 502 -33.03 20.65 -5.56
C GLN A 502 -31.65 20.27 -6.11
N ILE A 503 -30.97 19.24 -5.58
CA ILE A 503 -29.62 18.86 -6.06
C ILE A 503 -29.65 17.76 -7.13
N LEU A 504 -30.78 17.09 -7.37
CA LEU A 504 -30.84 15.97 -8.32
C LEU A 504 -31.71 16.33 -9.52
N GLY A 505 -31.08 16.98 -10.50
CA GLY A 505 -31.57 17.00 -11.88
C GLY A 505 -31.78 15.56 -12.40
N GLU A 506 -32.72 15.41 -13.32
CA GLU A 506 -32.96 14.15 -14.03
C GLU A 506 -31.64 13.59 -14.58
N PRO A 507 -31.45 12.26 -14.57
CA PRO A 507 -30.25 11.67 -15.13
C PRO A 507 -30.29 11.89 -16.64
N GLU A 508 -29.64 12.93 -17.13
CA GLU A 508 -29.14 12.89 -18.50
C GLU A 508 -28.26 11.65 -18.59
N THR A 509 -28.74 10.65 -19.33
CA THR A 509 -27.93 9.54 -19.80
C THR A 509 -26.88 10.12 -20.74
N SER A 510 -25.82 10.70 -20.19
CA SER A 510 -24.59 10.94 -20.91
C SER A 510 -24.04 9.56 -21.24
N ASN A 511 -24.40 9.05 -22.42
CA ASN A 511 -23.67 7.96 -23.06
C ASN A 511 -22.24 8.45 -23.23
N LEU A 512 -21.39 8.15 -22.23
CA LEU A 512 -19.95 8.18 -22.39
C LEU A 512 -19.63 7.16 -23.47
N SER A 513 -19.40 7.67 -24.68
CA SER A 513 -18.78 6.93 -25.77
C SER A 513 -17.47 6.36 -25.23
N MET A 514 -17.45 5.06 -24.99
CA MET A 514 -16.22 4.30 -24.81
C MET A 514 -15.39 4.52 -26.07
N GLY A 515 -14.42 5.42 -25.98
CA GLY A 515 -13.48 5.69 -27.05
C GLY A 515 -12.84 4.37 -27.49
N GLY A 516 -12.95 4.07 -28.78
CA GLY A 516 -12.28 2.93 -29.38
C GLY A 516 -10.79 2.99 -29.06
N GLY A 517 -10.29 1.94 -28.41
CA GLY A 517 -8.86 1.73 -28.26
C GLY A 517 -8.19 1.69 -29.64
N PRO A 518 -6.90 2.07 -29.74
CA PRO A 518 -6.22 2.16 -31.02
C PRO A 518 -6.13 0.78 -31.68
N THR A 519 -6.94 0.57 -32.71
CA THR A 519 -6.74 -0.47 -33.71
C THR A 519 -5.51 -0.10 -34.54
N GLY A 520 -4.37 -0.69 -34.21
CA GLY A 520 -3.12 -0.37 -34.89
C GLY A 520 -1.93 -1.20 -34.42
N LEU A 521 -2.03 -2.53 -34.46
CA LEU A 521 -0.87 -3.41 -34.52
C LEU A 521 -1.06 -4.42 -35.64
N ALA A 522 -0.69 -3.98 -36.84
CA ALA A 522 -0.40 -4.88 -37.93
C ALA A 522 0.78 -5.78 -37.51
N SER A 523 0.56 -7.08 -37.66
CA SER A 523 1.54 -8.15 -37.59
C SER A 523 2.77 -7.80 -38.44
N VAL A 524 3.92 -7.61 -37.79
CA VAL A 524 5.22 -7.63 -38.45
C VAL A 524 5.70 -9.08 -38.40
N ALA A 525 5.87 -9.66 -39.58
CA ALA A 525 6.38 -11.00 -39.78
C ALA A 525 7.81 -11.17 -39.22
N PRO A 526 8.19 -12.37 -38.76
CA PRO A 526 9.53 -12.65 -38.28
C PRO A 526 10.50 -12.81 -39.47
N PHE A 527 11.65 -12.14 -39.38
CA PHE A 527 12.88 -12.54 -40.06
C PHE A 527 13.75 -13.34 -39.10
#